data_AF-A0A2D7MQ28-F1
#
_entry.id   AF-A0A2D7MQ28-F1
#
_cell.length_a   1.000
_cell.length_b   1.000
_cell.length_c   1.000
_cell.angle_alpha   90.00
_cell.angle_beta   90.00
_cell.angle_gamma   90.00
#
_symmetry.space_group_name_H-M   'P 1'
#
loop_
_entity.id
_entity.type
_entity.pdbx_description
1 polymer ?
#
loop_
_entity_poly.entity_id
_entity_poly.type
_entity_poly.pdbx_seq_one_letter_code
_entity_poly.pdbx_strand_id
1 'polypeptide(L)'
;MNTSIEITLMPLNDDYESIIKKFIMSIRESRFQILENPLSTQIYGAYEPMMEMLVEKINSVFSDCDGIVVNLKIVKGNRFDYKPDF
;
A
#
# COMPACT_ATOMS: atom_id res chain seq x y z
N MET A 1 -14.63 -10.45 2.57
CA MET A 1 -13.53 -11.42 2.69
C MET A 1 -12.31 -10.73 3.27
N ASN A 2 -11.61 -11.31 4.25
CA ASN A 2 -10.38 -10.72 4.77
C ASN A 2 -9.18 -11.05 3.88
N THR A 3 -8.35 -10.05 3.63
CA THR A 3 -7.14 -10.13 2.79
C THR A 3 -5.99 -9.37 3.44
N SER A 4 -4.78 -9.70 3.00
CA SER A 4 -3.57 -8.95 3.29
C SER A 4 -3.03 -8.42 1.97
N ILE A 5 -2.82 -7.12 1.88
CA ILE A 5 -2.29 -6.48 0.67
C ILE A 5 -0.95 -5.87 1.02
N GLU A 6 0.07 -6.19 0.23
CA GLU A 6 1.38 -5.55 0.28
C GLU A 6 1.53 -4.69 -0.96
N ILE A 7 1.92 -3.42 -0.76
CA ILE A 7 2.11 -2.44 -1.82
C ILE A 7 3.50 -1.81 -1.73
N THR A 8 4.15 -1.68 -2.88
CA THR A 8 5.39 -0.91 -3.05
C THR A 8 5.18 0.10 -4.17
N LEU A 9 5.37 1.38 -3.84
CA LEU A 9 5.32 2.49 -4.78
C LEU A 9 6.74 2.86 -5.21
N MET A 10 6.97 2.95 -6.52
CA MET A 10 8.28 3.27 -7.11
C MET A 10 8.13 4.43 -8.09
N PRO A 11 8.11 5.69 -7.60
CA PRO A 11 8.09 6.87 -8.45
C PRO A 11 9.39 6.97 -9.25
N LEU A 12 9.30 7.29 -10.54
CA LEU A 12 10.43 7.53 -11.44
C LEU A 12 10.75 9.03 -11.47
N ASN A 13 10.94 9.62 -10.30
CA ASN A 13 11.12 11.06 -10.08
C ASN A 13 12.21 11.29 -9.02
N ASP A 14 12.97 12.39 -9.11
CA ASP A 14 14.03 12.72 -8.14
C ASP A 14 13.48 12.96 -6.72
N ASP A 15 12.24 13.43 -6.58
CA ASP A 15 11.54 13.62 -5.30
C ASP A 15 10.77 12.36 -4.84
N TYR A 16 11.20 11.17 -5.27
CA TYR A 16 10.52 9.91 -4.98
C TYR A 16 10.25 9.70 -3.49
N GLU A 17 11.16 10.11 -2.61
CA GLU A 17 10.98 9.96 -1.16
C GLU A 17 9.76 10.71 -0.63
N SER A 18 9.56 11.95 -1.07
CA SER A 18 8.44 12.80 -0.67
C SER A 18 7.12 12.20 -1.15
N ILE A 19 7.09 11.74 -2.40
CA ILE A 19 5.93 11.08 -3.01
C ILE A 19 5.56 9.81 -2.24
N ILE A 20 6.54 8.94 -1.94
CA ILE A 20 6.33 7.72 -1.16
C ILE A 20 5.83 8.05 0.25
N LYS A 21 6.46 9.00 0.96
CA LYS A 21 6.05 9.41 2.31
C LYS A 21 4.61 9.92 2.34
N LYS A 22 4.23 10.77 1.39
CA LYS A 22 2.85 11.28 1.26
C LYS A 22 1.85 10.15 1.00
N PHE A 23 2.19 9.22 0.11
CA PHE A 23 1.34 8.06 -0.17
C PHE A 23 1.12 7.19 1.07
N ILE A 24 2.20 6.85 1.78
CA ILE A 24 2.13 6.06 3.02
C ILE A 24 1.29 6.80 4.08
N MET A 25 1.51 8.10 4.28
CA MET A 25 0.70 8.91 5.21
C MET A 25 -0.79 8.87 4.85
N SER A 26 -1.14 8.96 3.56
CA SER A 26 -2.54 8.88 3.13
C SER A 26 -3.20 7.52 3.41
N ILE A 27 -2.41 6.44 3.42
CA ILE A 27 -2.88 5.10 3.80
C ILE A 27 -3.03 4.98 5.32
N ARG A 28 -2.12 5.57 6.10
CA ARG A 28 -2.19 5.59 7.59
C ARG A 28 -3.44 6.29 8.11
N GLU A 29 -3.97 7.26 7.39
CA GLU A 29 -5.21 7.97 7.74
C GLU A 29 -6.47 7.11 7.53
N SER A 30 -6.33 5.92 6.92
CA SER A 30 -7.42 4.98 6.75
C SER A 30 -7.78 4.25 8.05
N ARG A 31 -8.93 3.57 8.03
CA ARG A 31 -9.39 2.71 9.13
C ARG A 31 -8.72 1.33 9.17
N PHE A 32 -7.82 1.02 8.24
CA PHE A 32 -7.22 -0.31 8.13
C PHE A 32 -6.02 -0.46 9.07
N GLN A 33 -5.71 -1.71 9.38
CA GLN A 33 -4.50 -2.04 10.11
C GLN A 33 -3.32 -2.02 9.15
N ILE A 34 -2.29 -1.24 9.49
CA ILE A 34 -1.13 -0.99 8.63
C ILE A 34 0.14 -1.50 9.31
N LEU A 35 1.02 -2.13 8.53
CA LEU A 35 2.39 -2.42 8.93
C LEU A 35 3.33 -1.96 7.83
N GLU A 36 4.42 -1.30 8.20
CA GLU A 36 5.39 -0.77 7.25
C GLU A 36 6.76 -1.37 7.54
N ASN A 37 7.50 -1.61 6.47
CA ASN A 37 8.90 -1.94 6.53
C ASN A 37 9.64 -1.16 5.43
N PRO A 38 10.98 -1.20 5.39
CA PRO A 38 11.74 -0.43 4.41
C PRO A 38 11.44 -0.75 2.93
N LEU A 39 10.75 -1.86 2.62
CA LEU A 39 10.48 -2.32 1.26
C LEU A 39 9.02 -2.17 0.82
N SER A 40 8.08 -2.05 1.77
CA SER A 40 6.64 -2.14 1.48
C SER A 40 5.75 -1.59 2.59
N THR A 41 4.52 -1.29 2.22
CA THR A 41 3.41 -1.04 3.14
C THR A 41 2.42 -2.20 3.04
N GLN A 42 2.01 -2.72 4.19
CA GLN A 42 1.09 -3.85 4.32
C GLN A 42 -0.22 -3.38 4.94
N ILE A 43 -1.34 -3.78 4.35
CA ILE A 43 -2.70 -3.32 4.65
C ILE A 43 -3.56 -4.54 4.90
N TYR A 44 -4.26 -4.55 6.03
CA TYR A 44 -5.04 -5.70 6.49
C TYR A 44 -6.49 -5.30 6.71
N GLY A 45 -7.41 -6.13 6.19
CA GLY A 45 -8.84 -5.84 6.30
C GLY A 45 -9.70 -6.55 5.27
N ALA A 46 -10.91 -6.03 5.07
CA ALA A 46 -11.84 -6.52 4.06
C ALA A 46 -11.40 -6.10 2.65
N TYR A 47 -11.39 -7.05 1.72
CA TYR A 47 -10.89 -6.88 0.35
C TYR A 47 -11.48 -5.67 -0.39
N GLU A 48 -12.80 -5.60 -0.54
CA GLU A 48 -13.48 -4.55 -1.32
C GLU A 48 -13.16 -3.14 -0.78
N PRO A 49 -13.36 -2.84 0.52
CA PRO A 49 -13.01 -1.51 1.05
C PRO A 49 -11.52 -1.15 0.90
N MET A 50 -10.61 -2.12 1.03
CA MET A 50 -9.18 -1.84 0.85
C MET A 50 -8.86 -1.53 -0.60
N MET A 51 -9.46 -2.24 -1.55
CA MET A 51 -9.28 -1.98 -2.98
C MET A 51 -9.87 -0.64 -3.39
N GLU A 52 -11.04 -0.26 -2.87
CA GLU A 52 -11.64 1.06 -3.12
C GLU A 52 -10.69 2.19 -2.69
N MET A 53 -10.16 2.12 -1.46
CA MET A 53 -9.18 3.07 -0.96
C MET A 53 -7.90 3.05 -1.80
N LEU A 54 -7.36 1.88 -2.14
CA LEU A 54 -6.13 1.76 -2.93
C LEU A 54 -6.30 2.36 -4.33
N VAL A 55 -7.44 2.13 -4.99
CA VAL A 55 -7.75 2.73 -6.29
C VAL A 55 -7.76 4.26 -6.17
N GLU A 56 -8.43 4.81 -5.15
CA GLU A 56 -8.42 6.27 -4.90
C GLU A 56 -7.00 6.82 -4.72
N LYS A 57 -6.19 6.20 -3.84
CA LYS A 57 -4.84 6.70 -3.54
C LYS A 57 -3.88 6.52 -4.72
N ILE A 58 -3.93 5.38 -5.41
CA ILE A 58 -3.08 5.14 -6.59
C ILE A 58 -3.43 6.13 -7.71
N ASN A 59 -4.72 6.37 -7.96
CA ASN A 59 -5.16 7.36 -8.95
C ASN A 59 -4.65 8.77 -8.63
N SER A 60 -4.68 9.17 -7.35
CA SER A 60 -4.12 10.46 -6.94
C SER A 60 -2.63 10.57 -7.31
N VAL A 61 -1.82 9.58 -6.92
CA VAL A 61 -0.38 9.64 -7.19
C VAL A 61 -0.06 9.54 -8.69
N PHE A 62 -0.84 8.77 -9.45
CA PHE A 62 -0.72 8.69 -10.91
C PHE A 62 -1.08 9.99 -11.62
N SER A 63 -1.93 10.82 -11.00
CA SER A 63 -2.28 12.13 -11.54
C SER A 63 -1.22 13.19 -11.24
N ASP A 64 -0.49 13.01 -10.15
CA ASP A 64 0.52 13.97 -9.66
C ASP A 64 1.93 13.71 -10.23
N CYS A 65 2.16 12.58 -10.90
CA CYS A 65 3.49 12.15 -11.35
C CYS A 65 3.46 11.49 -12.73
N ASP A 66 4.41 11.85 -13.60
CA ASP A 66 4.48 11.36 -14.99
C ASP A 66 4.91 9.87 -15.11
N GLY A 67 5.59 9.32 -14.10
CA GLY A 67 6.11 7.96 -14.15
C GLY A 67 6.14 7.30 -12.79
N ILE A 68 5.36 6.24 -12.62
CA ILE A 68 5.29 5.45 -11.38
C ILE A 68 5.16 3.97 -11.73
N VAL A 69 5.86 3.11 -10.99
CA VAL A 69 5.62 1.67 -10.93
C VAL A 69 4.97 1.32 -9.60
N VAL A 70 3.92 0.50 -9.63
CA VAL A 70 3.26 -0.04 -8.43
C VAL A 70 3.37 -1.56 -8.46
N ASN A 71 3.96 -2.14 -7.41
CA ASN A 71 3.87 -3.57 -7.15
C ASN A 71 2.79 -3.82 -6.11
N LEU A 72 1.89 -4.75 -6.40
CA LEU A 72 0.80 -5.12 -5.52
C LEU A 72 0.76 -6.64 -5.36
N LYS A 73 0.74 -7.11 -4.12
CA LYS A 73 0.59 -8.52 -3.77
C LYS A 73 -0.60 -8.68 -2.86
N ILE A 74 -1.57 -9.49 -3.28
CA ILE A 74 -2.80 -9.75 -2.53
C ILE A 74 -2.78 -11.20 -2.05
N VAL A 75 -3.02 -11.39 -0.77
CA VAL A 75 -3.18 -12.71 -0.16
C VAL A 75 -4.60 -12.85 0.40
N LYS A 76 -5.27 -13.95 0.04
CA LYS A 76 -6.54 -14.34 0.68
C LYS A 76 -6.26 -14.81 2.10
N GLY A 77 -6.81 -14.10 3.08
CA GLY A 77 -6.58 -14.33 4.51
C GLY A 77 -5.86 -13.16 5.19
N ASN A 78 -6.06 -13.02 6.50
CA ASN A 78 -5.35 -12.05 7.33
C ASN A 78 -4.04 -12.67 7.82
N ARG A 79 -2.91 -12.07 7.45
CA ARG A 79 -1.56 -12.50 7.83
C ARG A 79 -0.88 -11.52 8.78
N PHE A 80 -1.63 -10.65 9.46
CA PHE A 80 -1.06 -9.64 10.36
C PHE A 80 -0.12 -10.25 11.42
N ASP A 81 -0.55 -11.34 12.05
CA ASP A 81 0.23 -12.04 13.07
C ASP A 81 1.16 -13.13 12.50
N TYR A 82 1.31 -13.21 11.17
CA TYR A 82 2.18 -14.22 10.56
C TYR A 82 3.63 -13.98 10.97
N LYS A 83 4.23 -15.00 11.57
CA LYS A 83 5.66 -15.06 11.85
C LYS A 83 6.25 -16.23 11.07
N PRO A 84 7.33 -16.02 10.29
CA PRO A 84 8.09 -17.12 9.74
C PRO A 84 8.56 -18.07 10.85
N ASP A 85 8.55 -19.37 10.58
CA ASP A 85 8.93 -20.43 11.51
C ASP A 85 10.19 -21.21 11.05
N PHE A 86 11.01 -20.57 10.22
CA PHE A 86 12.28 -21.10 9.69
C PHE A 86 13.50 -20.38 10.23
#